data_AF-A0A2G6CIJ8-F1
#
_entry.id   AF-A0A2G6CIJ8-F1
#
_cell.length_a   1.000
_cell.length_b   1.000
_cell.length_c   1.000
_cell.angle_alpha   90.00
_cell.angle_beta   90.00
_cell.angle_gamma   90.00
#
_symmetry.space_group_name_H-M   'P 1'
#
loop_
_entity.id
_entity.type
_entity.pdbx_description
1 polymer ?
#
loop_
_entity_poly.entity_id
_entity_poly.type
_entity_poly.pdbx_seq_one_letter_code
_entity_poly.pdbx_strand_id
1 'polypeptide(L)'
;MDWFAPVDIYCERTDPSFWAEPWNAASNAAFILAGLWGLYEAKKRGQMVPVVIALCTLVLCVGIGSFLFHTYANVWSGFADTGPI
;
A
#
# COMPACT_ATOMS: atom_id res chain seq x y z
N MET A 1 -7.02 16.04 15.16
CA MET A 1 -6.55 16.01 13.76
C MET A 1 -7.77 15.87 12.87
N ASP A 2 -7.82 16.62 11.79
CA ASP A 2 -8.80 16.36 10.73
C ASP A 2 -8.27 15.21 9.87
N TRP A 3 -8.76 14.00 10.14
CA TRP A 3 -8.31 12.78 9.46
C TRP A 3 -8.77 12.71 7.99
N PHE A 4 -9.81 13.46 7.63
CA PHE A 4 -10.36 13.48 6.27
C PHE A 4 -9.93 14.71 5.48
N ALA A 5 -9.06 15.55 6.05
CA ALA A 5 -8.45 16.65 5.31
C ALA A 5 -7.71 16.11 4.07
N PRO A 6 -7.96 16.69 2.88
CA PRO A 6 -7.33 16.25 1.65
C PRO A 6 -5.83 16.55 1.66
N VAL A 7 -5.05 15.70 0.99
CA VAL A 7 -3.61 15.82 0.82
C VAL A 7 -3.32 15.73 -0.67
N ASP A 8 -2.92 16.85 -1.27
CA ASP A 8 -2.60 16.93 -2.69
C ASP A 8 -1.12 17.30 -2.86
N ILE A 9 -0.30 16.28 -3.14
CA ILE A 9 1.17 16.41 -3.19
C ILE A 9 1.79 15.65 -4.38
N TYR A 10 0.98 14.98 -5.20
CA TYR A 10 1.44 14.17 -6.34
C TYR A 10 1.02 14.81 -7.66
N CYS A 11 1.90 14.76 -8.66
CA CYS A 11 1.67 15.41 -9.94
C CYS A 11 0.52 14.79 -10.76
N GLU A 12 0.17 13.52 -10.50
CA GLU A 12 -0.90 12.83 -11.24
C GLU A 12 -2.29 13.35 -10.86
N ARG A 13 -2.46 13.83 -9.63
CA ARG A 13 -3.75 14.27 -9.09
C ARG A 13 -4.15 15.62 -9.67
N THR A 14 -5.31 15.65 -10.33
CA THR A 14 -5.89 16.89 -10.89
C THR A 14 -7.20 17.31 -10.23
N ASP A 15 -7.81 16.43 -9.44
CA ASP A 15 -9.12 16.63 -8.82
C ASP A 15 -9.32 15.69 -7.61
N PRO A 16 -10.40 15.84 -6.80
CA PRO A 16 -10.59 15.06 -5.58
C PRO A 16 -11.25 13.69 -5.82
N SER A 17 -11.45 13.26 -7.06
CA SER A 17 -12.05 11.96 -7.36
C SER A 17 -11.18 10.79 -6.91
N PHE A 18 -11.83 9.64 -6.71
CA PHE A 18 -11.18 8.41 -6.24
C PHE A 18 -10.11 7.88 -7.21
N TRP A 19 -10.25 8.17 -8.52
CA TRP A 19 -9.34 7.72 -9.56
C TRP A 19 -8.52 8.87 -10.14
N ALA A 20 -8.26 9.91 -9.35
CA ALA A 20 -7.40 11.02 -9.79
C ALA A 20 -5.93 10.61 -9.93
N GLU A 21 -5.51 9.47 -9.36
CA GLU A 21 -4.15 8.92 -9.48
C GLU A 21 -4.15 7.45 -9.93
N PRO A 22 -4.63 7.14 -11.15
CA PRO A 22 -4.84 5.77 -11.59
C PRO A 22 -3.55 4.97 -11.74
N TRP A 23 -2.46 5.58 -12.21
CA TRP A 23 -1.18 4.89 -12.39
C TRP A 23 -0.47 4.68 -11.07
N ASN A 24 -0.45 5.68 -10.19
CA ASN A 24 0.10 5.50 -8.85
C ASN A 24 -0.70 4.43 -8.07
N ALA A 25 -2.03 4.45 -8.12
CA ALA A 25 -2.85 3.42 -7.50
C ALA A 25 -2.58 2.02 -8.10
N ALA A 26 -2.55 1.89 -9.43
CA ALA A 26 -2.34 0.60 -10.10
C ALA A 26 -0.95 0.00 -9.83
N SER A 27 0.09 0.82 -9.76
CA SER A 27 1.46 0.34 -9.52
C SER A 27 1.62 -0.40 -8.18
N ASN A 28 0.80 -0.06 -7.19
CA ASN A 28 0.83 -0.68 -5.87
C ASN A 28 0.39 -2.15 -5.85
N ALA A 29 -0.29 -2.61 -6.90
CA ALA A 29 -0.57 -4.03 -7.10
C ALA A 29 0.72 -4.87 -7.12
N ALA A 30 1.86 -4.32 -7.57
CA ALA A 30 3.13 -5.03 -7.59
C ALA A 30 3.59 -5.44 -6.18
N PHE A 31 3.44 -4.57 -5.18
CA PHE A 31 3.79 -4.87 -3.78
C PHE A 31 2.87 -5.94 -3.20
N ILE A 32 1.55 -5.83 -3.46
CA ILE A 32 0.57 -6.81 -3.00
C ILE A 32 0.89 -8.19 -3.59
N LEU A 33 1.12 -8.25 -4.90
CA LEU A 33 1.49 -9.49 -5.58
C LEU A 33 2.82 -10.05 -5.06
N ALA A 34 3.82 -9.21 -4.81
CA ALA A 34 5.11 -9.64 -4.27
C ALA A 34 4.99 -10.22 -2.85
N GLY A 35 4.21 -9.59 -1.96
CA GLY A 35 3.99 -10.08 -0.61
C GLY A 35 3.24 -11.41 -0.58
N LEU A 36 2.18 -11.55 -1.39
CA LEU A 36 1.44 -12.81 -1.54
C LEU A 36 2.32 -13.91 -2.13
N TRP A 37 3.12 -13.59 -3.16
CA TRP A 37 4.05 -14.51 -3.78
C TRP A 37 5.14 -14.97 -2.78
N GLY A 38 5.65 -14.06 -1.95
CA GLY A 38 6.60 -14.36 -0.90
C GLY A 38 6.05 -15.37 0.11
N LEU A 39 4.82 -15.16 0.61
CA LEU A 39 4.15 -16.11 1.50
C LEU A 39 3.91 -17.47 0.83
N TYR A 40 3.51 -17.47 -0.44
CA TYR A 40 3.32 -18.69 -1.22
C TYR A 40 4.62 -19.49 -1.34
N GLU A 41 5.73 -18.85 -1.74
CA GLU A 41 7.03 -19.51 -1.88
C GLU A 41 7.59 -19.94 -0.52
N ALA A 42 7.43 -19.14 0.54
CA ALA A 42 7.83 -19.50 1.90
C ALA A 42 7.12 -20.77 2.38
N LYS A 43 5.80 -20.87 2.14
CA LYS A 43 5.02 -22.07 2.44
C LYS A 43 5.51 -23.28 1.66
N LYS A 44 5.72 -23.12 0.35
CA LYS A 44 6.20 -24.19 -0.54
C LYS A 44 7.57 -24.74 -0.13
N ARG A 45 8.45 -23.87 0.41
CA ARG A 45 9.82 -24.21 0.83
C ARG A 45 9.94 -24.62 2.29
N GLY A 46 8.84 -24.63 3.06
CA GLY A 46 8.88 -24.91 4.50
C GLY A 46 9.57 -23.81 5.32
N GLN A 47 9.60 -22.58 4.81
CA GLN A 47 10.28 -21.42 5.41
C GLN A 47 9.30 -20.44 6.04
N MET A 48 8.17 -20.92 6.57
CA MET A 48 7.17 -20.11 7.29
C MET A 48 7.65 -19.76 8.70
N VAL A 49 8.82 -19.14 8.79
CA VAL A 49 9.38 -18.62 10.04
C VAL A 49 8.84 -17.22 10.32
N PRO A 50 8.72 -16.80 11.59
CA PRO A 50 8.07 -15.54 11.95
C PRO A 50 8.60 -14.31 11.21
N VAL A 51 9.92 -14.21 11.01
CA VAL A 51 10.53 -13.07 10.29
C VAL A 51 10.12 -13.01 8.81
N VAL A 52 9.99 -14.15 8.13
CA VAL A 52 9.57 -14.19 6.72
C VAL A 52 8.11 -13.78 6.61
N ILE A 53 7.25 -14.31 7.49
CA ILE A 53 5.83 -13.95 7.54
C ILE A 53 5.68 -12.45 7.81
N ALA A 54 6.42 -11.93 8.79
CA ALA A 54 6.40 -10.51 9.15
C ALA A 54 6.80 -9.61 7.96
N LEU A 55 7.92 -9.92 7.28
CA LEU A 55 8.39 -9.14 6.15
C LEU A 55 7.42 -9.19 4.96
N CYS A 56 6.91 -10.37 4.59
CA CYS A 56 5.93 -10.45 3.51
C CYS A 56 4.61 -9.74 3.85
N THR A 57 4.18 -9.81 5.11
CA THR A 57 2.99 -9.08 5.60
C THR A 57 3.23 -7.58 5.60
N LEU A 58 4.43 -7.11 5.95
CA LEU A 58 4.79 -5.71 5.90
C LEU A 58 4.71 -5.17 4.47
N VAL A 59 5.24 -5.91 3.49
CA VAL A 59 5.14 -5.57 2.07
C VAL A 59 3.67 -5.49 1.59
N LEU A 60 2.80 -6.39 2.09
CA LEU A 60 1.36 -6.29 1.83
C LEU A 60 0.75 -5.02 2.42
N CYS A 61 1.07 -4.69 3.67
CA CYS A 61 0.60 -3.48 4.32
C CYS A 61 1.03 -2.22 3.58
N VAL A 62 2.29 -2.16 3.11
CA VAL A 62 2.80 -1.04 2.30
C VAL A 62 1.98 -0.90 1.00
N GLY A 63 1.81 -1.99 0.24
CA GLY A 63 1.04 -1.94 -1.02
C GLY A 63 -0.43 -1.55 -0.82
N ILE A 64 -1.07 -2.06 0.24
CA ILE A 64 -2.46 -1.70 0.57
C ILE A 64 -2.54 -0.23 1.02
N GLY A 65 -1.66 0.19 1.91
CA GLY A 65 -1.61 1.57 2.42
C GLY A 65 -1.44 2.58 1.30
N SER A 66 -0.49 2.34 0.42
CA SER A 66 -0.21 3.21 -0.72
C SER A 66 -1.36 3.24 -1.74
N PHE A 67 -1.99 2.10 -2.03
CA PHE A 67 -3.22 2.06 -2.84
C PHE A 67 -4.34 2.90 -2.23
N LEU A 68 -4.55 2.81 -0.91
CA LEU A 68 -5.55 3.61 -0.20
C LEU A 68 -5.21 5.10 -0.27
N PHE A 69 -3.94 5.48 -0.14
CA PHE A 69 -3.54 6.87 -0.27
C PHE A 69 -3.79 7.44 -1.68
N HIS A 70 -3.36 6.74 -2.73
CA HIS A 70 -3.54 7.22 -4.10
C HIS A 70 -5.00 7.26 -4.55
N THR A 71 -5.90 6.57 -3.85
CA THR A 71 -7.34 6.64 -4.10
C THR A 71 -8.05 7.69 -3.24
N TYR A 72 -7.79 7.72 -1.93
CA TYR A 72 -8.50 8.61 -1.00
C TYR A 72 -7.82 9.97 -0.74
N ALA A 73 -6.49 10.02 -0.84
CA ALA A 73 -5.64 11.21 -0.68
C ALA A 73 -6.04 12.14 0.48
N ASN A 74 -6.07 11.58 1.69
CA ASN A 74 -6.34 12.30 2.92
C ASN A 74 -5.41 11.85 4.06
N VAL A 75 -5.44 12.56 5.17
CA VAL A 75 -4.50 12.35 6.30
C VAL A 75 -4.50 10.91 6.82
N TRP A 76 -5.66 10.25 6.98
CA TRP A 76 -5.68 8.87 7.47
C TRP A 76 -5.07 7.90 6.45
N SER A 77 -5.34 8.09 5.16
CA SER A 77 -4.77 7.25 4.11
C SER A 77 -3.26 7.49 3.96
N GLY A 78 -2.79 8.71 4.23
CA GLY A 78 -1.36 9.03 4.27
C GLY A 78 -0.66 8.31 5.42
N PHE A 79 -1.29 8.23 6.59
CA PHE A 79 -0.77 7.39 7.68
C PHE A 79 -0.76 5.90 7.32
N ALA A 80 -1.78 5.41 6.60
CA ALA A 80 -1.82 4.03 6.13
C ALA A 80 -0.67 3.70 5.15
N ASP A 81 -0.29 4.66 4.31
CA ASP A 81 0.85 4.54 3.37
C ASP A 81 2.21 4.57 4.08
N THR A 82 2.43 5.55 4.97
CA THR A 82 3.77 5.76 5.56
C THR A 82 4.03 4.98 6.84
N GLY A 83 3.00 4.62 7.61
CA GLY A 83 3.15 3.94 8.90
C GLY A 83 3.84 2.56 8.84
N PRO A 84 3.63 1.75 7.80
CA PRO A 84 4.30 0.46 7.63
C PRO A 84 5.73 0.52 7.06
N ILE A 85 6.27 1.71 6.74
CA ILE A 85 7.61 1.91 6.16
C ILE A 85 8.62 2.15 7.28
#